data_AF-A0A9P7BBW6-F1
#
_entry.id   AF-A0A9P7BBW6-F1
#
_cell.length_a   1.000
_cell.length_b   1.000
_cell.length_c   1.000
_cell.angle_alpha   90.00
_cell.angle_beta   90.00
_cell.angle_gamma   90.00
#
_symmetry.space_group_name_H-M   'P 1'
#
loop_
_entity.id
_entity.type
_entity.pdbx_description
1 polymer ?
#
loop_
_entity_poly.entity_id
_entity_poly.type
_entity_poly.pdbx_seq_one_letter_code
_entity_poly.pdbx_strand_id
1 'polypeptide(L)'
;MLKNATTFLTFLGSYTLFVGPILGCMLADYFFVRNGNYHTPSLYTRKSDGIYYFYKGVNWWGSLAWLLAMALGIPGLAAAINPEKYSINCLHMNYIGWLMCTIASMIFYTIFGKLVKPQIYPAGHEDTPTTFEYMKDSYGFFDEDEPINGVGPVNVESISNSSHSDQFEVKDHTVTEIISLDNLASASK
;
A
#
# COMPACT_ATOMS: atom_id res chain seq x y z
N MET A 1 14.26 19.93 34.34
CA MET A 1 14.32 19.48 32.94
C MET A 1 14.11 17.97 32.76
N LEU A 2 14.48 17.12 33.74
CA LEU A 2 14.27 15.65 33.68
C LEU A 2 12.81 15.19 33.52
N LYS A 3 11.84 15.86 34.19
CA LYS A 3 10.42 15.48 34.05
C LYS A 3 9.90 15.58 32.60
N ASN A 4 10.33 16.58 31.83
CA ASN A 4 9.88 16.75 30.45
C ASN A 4 10.47 15.68 29.51
N ALA A 5 11.72 15.27 29.71
CA ALA A 5 12.36 14.28 28.86
C ALA A 5 11.72 12.89 29.02
N THR A 6 11.45 12.46 30.26
CA THR A 6 10.76 11.17 30.50
C THR A 6 9.35 11.17 29.95
N THR A 7 8.57 12.25 30.17
CA THR A 7 7.22 12.36 29.59
C THR A 7 7.24 12.36 28.06
N PHE A 8 8.23 13.01 27.45
CA PHE A 8 8.41 12.99 25.99
C PHE A 8 8.72 11.58 25.47
N LEU A 9 9.59 10.83 26.15
CA LEU A 9 9.89 9.44 25.79
C LEU A 9 8.68 8.52 25.94
N THR A 10 7.87 8.71 27.00
CA THR A 10 6.61 7.95 27.15
C THR A 10 5.62 8.28 26.05
N PHE A 11 5.52 9.55 25.64
CA PHE A 11 4.70 9.95 24.50
C PHE A 11 5.18 9.29 23.20
N LEU A 12 6.49 9.35 22.92
CA LEU A 12 7.07 8.71 21.74
C LEU A 12 6.88 7.19 21.76
N GLY A 13 7.03 6.55 22.92
CA GLY A 13 6.75 5.13 23.11
C GLY A 13 5.29 4.77 22.88
N SER A 14 4.35 5.61 23.31
CA SER A 14 2.93 5.39 23.01
C SER A 14 2.65 5.45 21.51
N TYR A 15 3.21 6.43 20.80
CA TYR A 15 3.07 6.57 19.35
C TYR A 15 3.56 5.32 18.60
N THR A 16 4.73 4.80 18.96
CA THR A 16 5.28 3.62 18.29
C THR A 16 4.41 2.37 18.52
N LEU A 17 3.75 2.25 19.68
CA LEU A 17 2.80 1.16 19.95
C LEU A 17 1.53 1.22 19.08
N PHE A 18 1.12 2.39 18.58
CA PHE A 18 0.02 2.51 17.62
C PHE A 18 0.46 2.23 16.18
N VAL A 19 1.65 2.71 15.80
CA VAL A 19 2.18 2.59 14.44
C VAL A 19 2.68 1.17 14.14
N GLY A 20 3.29 0.48 15.11
CA GLY A 20 3.78 -0.89 14.94
C GLY A 20 2.71 -1.85 14.40
N PRO A 21 1.52 -1.93 15.01
CA PRO A 21 0.40 -2.70 14.49
C PRO A 21 -0.03 -2.36 13.06
N ILE A 22 0.02 -1.08 12.66
CA ILE A 22 -0.30 -0.67 11.29
C ILE A 22 0.70 -1.29 10.32
N LEU A 23 2.00 -1.19 10.63
CA LEU A 23 3.06 -1.82 9.84
C LEU A 23 2.90 -3.35 9.80
N GLY A 24 2.54 -3.96 10.93
CA GLY A 24 2.25 -5.40 10.99
C GLY A 24 1.11 -5.83 10.07
N CYS A 25 0.02 -5.06 10.00
CA CYS A 25 -1.08 -5.29 9.06
C CYS A 25 -0.62 -5.17 7.61
N MET A 26 0.14 -4.12 7.28
CA MET A 26 0.65 -3.88 5.93
C MET A 26 1.57 -5.01 5.45
N LEU A 27 2.50 -5.45 6.31
CA LEU A 27 3.38 -6.58 6.01
C LEU A 27 2.58 -7.87 5.84
N ALA A 28 1.57 -8.12 6.67
CA ALA A 28 0.72 -9.29 6.52
C ALA A 28 -0.11 -9.29 5.23
N ASP A 29 -0.68 -8.14 4.88
CA ASP A 29 -1.43 -7.99 3.63
C ASP A 29 -0.55 -8.30 2.42
N TYR A 30 0.66 -7.73 2.39
CA TYR A 30 1.62 -7.94 1.31
C TYR A 30 2.10 -9.39 1.24
N PHE A 31 2.71 -9.91 2.30
CA PHE A 31 3.42 -11.18 2.23
C PHE A 31 2.54 -12.42 2.37
N PHE A 32 1.49 -12.38 3.19
CA PHE A 32 0.72 -13.58 3.55
C PHE A 32 -0.68 -13.64 2.95
N VAL A 33 -1.33 -12.50 2.71
CA VAL A 33 -2.69 -12.47 2.17
C VAL A 33 -2.66 -12.37 0.64
N ARG A 34 -1.87 -11.46 0.08
CA ARG A 34 -1.85 -11.17 -1.36
C ARG A 34 -0.62 -11.72 -2.08
N ASN A 35 0.36 -12.25 -1.35
CA ASN A 35 1.63 -12.76 -1.89
C ASN A 35 2.33 -11.75 -2.83
N GLY A 36 2.29 -10.45 -2.49
CA GLY A 36 2.92 -9.39 -3.27
C GLY A 36 2.16 -8.97 -4.55
N ASN A 37 0.95 -9.48 -4.78
CA ASN A 37 0.16 -9.18 -5.98
C ASN A 37 -0.82 -8.03 -5.72
N TYR A 38 -0.64 -6.90 -6.40
CA TYR A 38 -1.53 -5.73 -6.36
C TYR A 38 -1.94 -5.28 -7.74
N HIS A 39 -3.23 -5.04 -7.93
CA HIS A 39 -3.77 -4.57 -9.20
C HIS A 39 -3.89 -3.04 -9.17
N THR A 40 -2.96 -2.37 -9.84
CA THR A 40 -2.75 -0.93 -9.78
C THR A 40 -3.98 -0.14 -10.24
N PRO A 41 -4.63 -0.44 -11.39
CA PRO A 41 -5.85 0.25 -11.81
C PRO A 41 -6.98 0.23 -10.78
N SER A 42 -7.15 -0.89 -10.07
CA SER A 42 -8.16 -0.98 -9.01
C SER A 42 -7.82 -0.16 -7.76
N LEU A 43 -6.55 0.19 -7.51
CA LEU A 43 -6.19 1.08 -6.41
C LEU A 43 -6.61 2.53 -6.66
N TYR A 44 -6.73 2.93 -7.93
CA TYR A 44 -7.11 4.29 -8.34
C TYR A 44 -8.60 4.44 -8.66
N THR A 45 -9.42 3.42 -8.42
CA THR A 45 -10.87 3.48 -8.66
C THR A 45 -11.68 3.49 -7.36
N ARG A 46 -12.78 4.25 -7.34
CA ARG A 46 -13.75 4.31 -6.24
C ARG A 46 -15.04 3.54 -6.55
N LYS A 47 -15.03 2.69 -7.58
CA LYS A 47 -16.19 1.88 -7.95
C LYS A 47 -16.62 1.01 -6.77
N SER A 48 -17.93 0.88 -6.55
CA SER A 48 -18.48 0.07 -5.45
C SER A 48 -18.18 -1.42 -5.59
N ASP A 49 -17.87 -1.85 -6.81
CA ASP A 49 -17.47 -3.22 -7.18
C ASP A 49 -15.94 -3.38 -7.25
N GLY A 50 -15.18 -2.40 -6.75
CA GLY A 50 -13.72 -2.49 -6.73
C GLY A 50 -13.23 -3.48 -5.68
N ILE A 51 -12.20 -4.25 -6.01
CA ILE A 51 -11.57 -5.24 -5.10
C ILE A 51 -11.03 -4.65 -3.79
N TYR A 52 -10.71 -3.35 -3.78
CA TYR A 52 -10.23 -2.62 -2.60
C TYR A 52 -11.32 -1.75 -1.94
N TYR A 53 -12.55 -1.77 -2.44
CA TYR A 53 -13.63 -0.95 -1.91
C TYR A 53 -14.20 -1.53 -0.59
N PHE A 54 -14.13 -2.85 -0.39
CA PHE A 54 -14.67 -3.51 0.82
C PHE A 54 -16.09 -2.99 1.18
N TYR A 55 -16.41 -2.85 2.47
CA TYR A 55 -17.70 -2.30 2.90
C TYR A 55 -17.63 -0.77 2.97
N LYS A 56 -18.15 -0.10 1.94
CA LYS A 56 -18.20 1.38 1.82
C LYS A 56 -16.84 2.08 1.87
N GLY A 57 -15.79 1.44 1.37
CA GLY A 57 -14.41 1.95 1.41
C GLY A 57 -13.62 1.53 2.65
N VAL A 58 -14.19 0.73 3.56
CA VAL A 58 -13.55 0.38 4.84
C VAL A 58 -13.30 -1.11 4.95
N ASN A 59 -12.03 -1.44 5.23
CA ASN A 59 -11.61 -2.79 5.61
C ASN A 59 -11.79 -3.01 7.12
N TRP A 60 -12.97 -3.48 7.53
CA TRP A 60 -13.32 -3.72 8.93
C TRP A 60 -12.47 -4.78 9.63
N TRP A 61 -12.11 -5.84 8.91
CA TRP A 61 -11.32 -6.93 9.48
C TRP A 61 -9.87 -6.50 9.72
N GLY A 62 -9.31 -5.68 8.84
CA GLY A 62 -8.01 -5.03 9.03
C GLY A 62 -8.01 -4.07 10.22
N SER A 63 -9.06 -3.25 10.35
CA SER A 63 -9.24 -2.39 11.53
C SER A 63 -9.37 -3.19 12.82
N LEU A 64 -10.08 -4.32 12.79
CA LEU A 64 -10.22 -5.20 13.95
C LEU A 64 -8.89 -5.85 14.36
N ALA A 65 -8.10 -6.35 13.40
CA ALA A 65 -6.77 -6.89 13.68
C ALA A 65 -5.87 -5.86 14.37
N TRP A 66 -5.87 -4.63 13.86
CA TRP A 66 -5.12 -3.51 14.43
C TRP A 66 -5.57 -3.19 15.86
N LEU A 67 -6.88 -3.10 16.12
CA LEU A 67 -7.42 -2.83 17.46
C LEU A 67 -7.04 -3.92 18.47
N LEU A 68 -7.15 -5.19 18.08
CA LEU A 68 -6.78 -6.31 18.95
C LEU A 68 -5.29 -6.33 19.28
N ALA A 69 -4.44 -6.07 18.29
CA ALA A 69 -2.99 -5.98 18.51
C ALA A 69 -2.61 -4.79 19.40
N MET A 70 -3.25 -3.63 19.21
CA MET A 70 -3.06 -2.46 20.06
C MET A 70 -3.47 -2.75 21.51
N ALA A 71 -4.59 -3.44 21.73
CA ALA A 71 -5.07 -3.78 23.06
C ALA A 71 -4.03 -4.59 23.89
N LEU A 72 -3.20 -5.40 23.23
CA LEU A 72 -2.10 -6.13 23.87
C LEU A 72 -0.97 -5.20 24.36
N GLY A 73 -0.77 -4.05 23.73
CA GLY A 73 0.25 -3.05 24.12
C GLY A 73 -0.16 -2.16 25.28
N ILE A 74 -1.47 -2.01 25.55
CA ILE A 74 -2.02 -1.12 26.59
C ILE A 74 -1.47 -1.44 27.99
N PRO A 75 -1.40 -2.71 28.45
CA PRO A 75 -0.83 -3.04 29.76
C PRO A 75 0.64 -2.62 29.91
N GLY A 76 1.43 -2.73 28.83
CA GLY A 76 2.82 -2.29 28.80
C GLY A 76 2.92 -0.76 28.92
N LEU A 77 2.09 -0.04 28.17
CA LEU A 77 2.04 1.42 28.24
C LEU A 77 1.59 1.92 29.62
N ALA A 78 0.59 1.27 30.23
CA ALA A 78 0.10 1.62 31.56
C ALA A 78 1.20 1.44 32.63
N ALA A 79 1.99 0.36 32.54
CA ALA A 79 3.15 0.13 33.40
C ALA A 79 4.28 1.14 33.18
N ALA A 80 4.47 1.63 31.95
CA ALA A 80 5.47 2.66 31.64
C ALA A 80 5.12 4.03 32.25
N ILE A 81 3.83 4.34 32.40
CA ILE A 81 3.36 5.60 33.00
C ILE A 81 3.37 5.51 34.54
N ASN A 82 2.93 4.37 35.11
CA ASN A 82 2.80 4.19 36.56
C ASN A 82 3.47 2.88 37.04
N PRO A 83 4.81 2.79 37.05
CA PRO A 83 5.51 1.54 37.31
C PRO A 83 5.24 0.95 38.70
N GLU A 84 4.90 1.77 39.70
CA GLU A 84 4.61 1.30 41.07
C GLU A 84 3.30 0.50 41.20
N LYS A 85 2.37 0.65 40.25
CA LYS A 85 1.05 0.01 40.30
C LYS A 85 0.98 -1.33 39.57
N TYR A 86 1.99 -1.68 38.78
CA TYR A 86 1.95 -2.83 37.88
C TYR A 86 3.11 -3.80 38.14
N SER A 87 2.92 -5.07 37.79
CA SER A 87 3.96 -6.10 37.89
C SER A 87 5.13 -5.81 36.95
N ILE A 88 6.34 -6.22 37.36
CA ILE A 88 7.58 -6.14 36.55
C ILE A 88 7.40 -6.74 35.14
N ASN A 89 6.56 -7.76 35.00
CA ASN A 89 6.27 -8.41 33.71
C ASN A 89 5.59 -7.46 32.71
N CYS A 90 4.74 -6.54 33.19
CA CYS A 90 4.11 -5.53 32.34
C CYS A 90 5.15 -4.51 31.85
N LEU A 91 6.16 -4.24 32.66
CA LEU A 91 7.24 -3.32 32.31
C LEU A 91 8.16 -3.93 31.24
N HIS A 92 8.47 -5.24 31.35
CA HIS A 92 9.14 -5.99 30.28
C HIS A 92 8.34 -6.02 28.98
N MET A 93 7.01 -6.15 29.06
CA MET A 93 6.12 -6.07 27.90
C MET A 93 6.27 -4.73 27.17
N ASN A 94 6.49 -3.63 27.89
CA ASN A 94 6.69 -2.32 27.27
C ASN A 94 8.00 -2.23 26.46
N TYR A 95 9.08 -2.84 26.95
CA TYR A 95 10.38 -2.80 26.25
C TYR A 95 10.35 -3.51 24.90
N ILE A 96 9.63 -4.63 24.81
CA ILE A 96 9.42 -5.37 23.55
C ILE A 96 8.09 -5.01 22.88
N GLY A 97 7.37 -4.01 23.41
CA GLY A 97 5.97 -3.77 23.10
C GLY A 97 5.74 -3.46 21.62
N TRP A 98 6.65 -2.69 21.02
CA TRP A 98 6.61 -2.40 19.59
C TRP A 98 6.64 -3.67 18.74
N LEU A 99 7.59 -4.57 19.02
CA LEU A 99 7.75 -5.81 18.27
C LEU A 99 6.58 -6.77 18.53
N MET A 100 6.16 -6.90 19.79
CA MET A 100 5.01 -7.72 20.19
C MET A 100 3.74 -7.29 19.47
N CYS A 101 3.41 -6.00 19.47
CA CYS A 101 2.20 -5.48 18.82
C CYS A 101 2.28 -5.61 17.29
N THR A 102 3.45 -5.41 16.69
CA THR A 102 3.67 -5.59 15.24
C THR A 102 3.45 -7.04 14.82
N ILE A 103 4.07 -7.99 15.53
CA ILE A 103 3.92 -9.43 15.24
C ILE A 103 2.49 -9.90 15.50
N ALA A 104 1.88 -9.48 16.62
CA ALA A 104 0.50 -9.83 16.93
C ALA A 104 -0.47 -9.33 15.84
N SER A 105 -0.30 -8.10 15.36
CA SER A 105 -1.08 -7.54 14.26
C SER A 105 -0.90 -8.33 12.97
N MET A 106 0.34 -8.70 12.65
CA MET A 106 0.65 -9.52 11.47
C MET A 106 -0.06 -10.88 11.52
N ILE A 107 -0.07 -11.53 12.69
CA ILE A 107 -0.77 -12.80 12.91
C ILE A 107 -2.29 -12.62 12.80
N PHE A 108 -2.87 -11.65 13.52
CA PHE A 108 -4.31 -11.40 13.49
C PHE A 108 -4.81 -11.06 12.09
N TYR A 109 -4.10 -10.19 11.37
CA TYR A 109 -4.44 -9.83 10.00
C TYR A 109 -4.37 -11.03 9.07
N THR A 110 -3.36 -11.89 9.20
CA THR A 110 -3.25 -13.11 8.39
C THR A 110 -4.40 -14.09 8.70
N ILE A 111 -4.77 -14.25 9.97
CA ILE A 111 -5.90 -15.12 10.36
C ILE A 111 -7.21 -14.58 9.79
N PHE A 112 -7.49 -13.29 9.96
CA PHE A 112 -8.71 -12.68 9.43
C PHE A 112 -8.73 -12.68 7.89
N GLY A 113 -7.60 -12.40 7.24
CA GLY A 113 -7.46 -12.48 5.79
C GLY A 113 -7.76 -13.88 5.25
N LYS A 114 -7.32 -14.94 5.93
CA LYS A 114 -7.64 -16.33 5.56
C LYS A 114 -9.10 -16.72 5.78
N LEU A 115 -9.79 -16.09 6.73
CA LEU A 115 -11.22 -16.32 7.00
C LEU A 115 -12.11 -15.58 6.01
N VAL A 116 -11.78 -14.32 5.71
CA VAL A 116 -12.56 -13.47 4.80
C VAL A 116 -12.28 -13.82 3.33
N LYS A 117 -11.04 -14.25 3.02
CA LYS A 117 -10.55 -14.52 1.66
C LYS A 117 -10.85 -13.36 0.69
N PRO A 118 -10.20 -12.19 0.88
CA PRO A 118 -10.43 -11.04 0.03
C PRO A 118 -10.06 -11.37 -1.42
N GLN A 119 -10.83 -10.85 -2.37
CA GLN A 119 -10.49 -10.94 -3.80
C GLN A 119 -9.18 -10.18 -4.06
N ILE A 120 -8.24 -10.87 -4.71
CA ILE A 120 -6.90 -10.34 -5.04
C ILE A 120 -6.91 -9.67 -6.42
N TYR A 121 -7.60 -10.31 -7.37
CA TYR A 121 -7.70 -9.89 -8.76
C TYR A 121 -9.10 -9.39 -9.10
N PRO A 122 -9.23 -8.48 -10.08
CA PRO A 122 -10.52 -8.06 -10.60
C PRO A 122 -11.28 -9.23 -11.25
N ALA A 123 -12.60 -9.09 -11.39
CA ALA A 123 -13.45 -10.07 -12.03
C ALA A 123 -12.93 -10.41 -13.44
N GLY A 124 -12.79 -11.71 -13.75
CA GLY A 124 -12.22 -12.20 -15.01
C GLY A 124 -10.76 -12.65 -14.93
N HIS A 125 -10.01 -12.24 -13.91
CA HIS A 125 -8.61 -12.63 -13.69
C HIS A 125 -8.42 -13.54 -12.47
N GLU A 126 -9.49 -14.18 -12.00
CA GLU A 126 -9.46 -15.05 -10.81
C GLU A 126 -8.58 -16.30 -11.02
N ASP A 127 -8.45 -16.76 -12.26
CA ASP A 127 -7.63 -17.92 -12.64
C ASP A 127 -6.13 -17.60 -12.77
N THR A 128 -5.74 -16.34 -12.65
CA THR A 128 -4.33 -15.94 -12.75
C THR A 128 -3.54 -16.48 -11.55
N PRO A 129 -2.31 -16.96 -11.77
CA PRO A 129 -1.53 -17.56 -10.71
C PRO A 129 -1.24 -16.55 -9.59
N THR A 130 -1.59 -16.89 -8.35
CA THR A 130 -1.29 -16.08 -7.15
C THR A 130 0.11 -16.39 -6.59
N THR A 131 1.07 -16.72 -7.46
CA THR A 131 2.47 -16.93 -7.05
C THR A 131 3.05 -15.64 -6.49
N PHE A 132 4.10 -15.75 -5.66
CA PHE A 132 4.70 -14.58 -5.04
C PHE A 132 5.21 -13.59 -6.11
N GLU A 133 4.70 -12.35 -6.07
CA GLU A 133 5.05 -11.25 -6.98
C GLU A 133 4.87 -11.55 -8.47
N TYR A 134 3.78 -12.25 -8.85
CA TYR A 134 3.46 -12.52 -10.25
C TYR A 134 3.27 -11.24 -11.08
N MET A 135 2.58 -10.23 -10.55
CA MET A 135 2.29 -8.97 -11.27
C MET A 135 3.42 -7.94 -11.23
N LYS A 136 4.61 -8.30 -10.76
CA LYS A 136 5.73 -7.37 -10.60
C LYS A 136 6.16 -6.75 -11.93
N ASP A 137 6.30 -7.56 -12.97
CA ASP A 137 6.86 -7.12 -14.26
C ASP A 137 5.90 -6.18 -15.00
N SER A 138 4.59 -6.38 -14.84
CA SER A 138 3.55 -5.53 -15.40
C SER A 138 3.16 -4.36 -14.49
N TYR A 139 3.91 -4.07 -13.41
CA TYR A 139 3.60 -3.02 -12.43
C TYR A 139 2.16 -3.08 -11.88
N GLY A 140 1.58 -4.28 -11.79
CA GLY A 140 0.20 -4.46 -11.34
C GLY A 140 -0.88 -4.17 -12.39
N PHE A 141 -0.54 -4.11 -13.67
CA PHE A 141 -1.50 -4.01 -14.78
C PHE A 141 -1.67 -5.36 -15.49
N PHE A 142 -2.88 -5.63 -15.95
CA PHE A 142 -3.15 -6.61 -17.00
C PHE A 142 -3.09 -5.95 -18.39
N ASP A 143 -3.02 -6.74 -19.45
CA ASP A 143 -2.80 -6.24 -20.81
C ASP A 143 -3.98 -5.38 -21.32
N GLU A 144 -5.19 -5.69 -20.86
CA GLU A 144 -6.43 -4.99 -21.20
C GLU A 144 -6.76 -3.80 -20.28
N ASP A 145 -5.95 -3.53 -19.26
CA ASP A 145 -6.18 -2.38 -18.39
C ASP A 145 -5.91 -1.06 -19.09
N GLU A 146 -6.68 -0.03 -18.75
CA GLU A 146 -6.44 1.32 -19.24
C GLU A 146 -5.21 1.95 -18.57
N PRO A 147 -4.31 2.61 -19.33
CA PRO A 147 -3.16 3.29 -18.76
C PRO A 147 -3.59 4.49 -17.91
N ILE A 148 -2.97 4.63 -16.74
CA ILE A 148 -3.24 5.71 -15.79
C ILE A 148 -2.16 6.78 -15.99
N ASN A 149 -2.55 7.97 -16.48
CA ASN A 149 -1.63 9.09 -16.70
C ASN A 149 -0.37 8.72 -17.51
N GLY A 150 -0.51 7.83 -18.51
CA GLY A 150 0.60 7.35 -19.34
C GLY A 150 1.44 6.22 -18.72
N VAL A 151 1.03 5.68 -17.58
CA VAL A 151 1.64 4.50 -16.95
C VAL A 151 0.70 3.31 -17.08
N GLY A 152 1.16 2.24 -17.74
CA GLY A 152 0.36 1.04 -18.01
C GLY A 152 0.68 0.44 -19.39
N PRO A 153 -0.04 -0.61 -19.82
CA PRO A 153 0.09 -1.15 -21.16
C PRO A 153 -0.28 -0.09 -22.20
N VAL A 154 0.57 0.08 -23.20
CA VAL A 154 0.33 1.01 -24.31
C VAL A 154 -0.53 0.29 -25.35
N ASN A 155 -1.85 0.42 -25.22
CA ASN A 155 -2.76 -0.03 -26.26
C ASN A 155 -2.73 0.98 -27.42
N VAL A 156 -2.35 0.53 -28.62
CA VAL A 156 -2.26 1.40 -29.82
C VAL A 156 -3.62 2.06 -30.14
N GLU A 157 -4.74 1.46 -29.71
CA GLU A 157 -6.07 2.05 -29.80
C GLU A 157 -6.27 3.29 -28.92
N SER A 158 -5.62 3.40 -27.76
CA SER A 158 -5.75 4.61 -26.90
C SER A 158 -5.03 5.82 -27.51
N ILE A 159 -3.99 5.60 -28.32
CA ILE A 159 -3.31 6.66 -29.10
C ILE A 159 -4.25 7.19 -30.20
N SER A 160 -5.07 6.34 -30.82
CA SER A 160 -6.06 6.79 -31.80
C SER A 160 -7.21 7.60 -31.19
N ASN A 161 -7.55 7.37 -29.92
CA ASN A 161 -8.61 8.11 -29.24
C ASN A 161 -8.12 9.41 -28.57
N SER A 162 -6.87 9.46 -28.08
CA SER A 162 -6.27 10.69 -27.54
C SER A 162 -5.93 11.72 -28.61
N SER A 163 -5.73 11.29 -29.86
CA SER A 163 -5.49 12.21 -30.99
C SER A 163 -6.73 13.02 -31.40
N HIS A 164 -7.92 12.69 -30.88
CA HIS A 164 -9.14 13.48 -31.11
C HIS A 164 -9.49 14.46 -29.96
N SER A 165 -8.90 14.35 -28.78
CA SER A 165 -9.20 15.22 -27.63
C SER A 165 -8.15 16.28 -27.31
N ASP A 166 -6.88 16.09 -27.74
CA ASP A 166 -5.79 17.01 -27.42
C ASP A 166 -5.35 17.85 -28.63
N GLN A 167 -6.22 18.79 -29.05
CA GLN A 167 -5.72 20.02 -29.67
C GLN A 167 -5.26 20.98 -28.57
N PHE A 168 -4.13 20.67 -27.95
CA PHE A 168 -3.37 21.65 -27.16
C PHE A 168 -1.93 21.68 -27.68
N GLU A 169 -1.73 22.58 -28.64
CA GLU A 169 -0.49 23.29 -28.96
C GLU A 169 0.83 22.56 -28.62
N VAL A 170 1.11 21.46 -29.32
CA VAL A 170 2.49 21.00 -29.49
C VAL A 170 3.18 22.04 -30.38
N LYS A 171 3.90 22.96 -29.75
CA LYS A 171 4.72 23.99 -30.42
C LYS A 171 5.45 23.38 -31.63
N ASP A 172 5.12 23.90 -32.81
CA ASP A 172 5.76 23.64 -34.12
C ASP A 172 7.30 23.75 -34.13
N HIS A 173 7.91 24.24 -33.05
CA HIS A 173 9.36 24.34 -32.90
C HIS A 173 10.09 23.00 -32.90
N THR A 174 9.53 21.94 -32.29
CA THR A 174 10.23 20.64 -32.21
C THR A 174 10.20 19.92 -33.55
N VAL A 175 9.09 19.98 -34.28
CA VAL A 175 8.95 19.35 -35.61
C VAL A 175 9.84 20.06 -36.63
N THR A 176 9.96 21.38 -36.56
CA THR A 176 10.84 22.16 -37.45
C THR A 176 12.33 21.87 -37.20
N GLU A 177 12.74 21.61 -35.95
CA GLU A 177 14.11 21.22 -35.62
C GLU A 177 14.49 19.85 -36.21
N ILE A 178 13.59 18.87 -36.13
CA ILE A 178 13.85 17.52 -36.62
C ILE A 178 13.98 17.51 -38.16
N ILE A 179 13.13 18.28 -38.87
CA ILE A 179 13.19 18.42 -40.34
C ILE A 179 14.47 19.15 -40.79
N SER A 180 14.97 20.11 -39.99
CA SER A 180 16.23 20.79 -40.29
C SER A 180 17.44 19.87 -40.13
N LEU A 181 17.44 18.97 -39.14
CA LEU A 181 18.54 18.03 -38.91
C LEU A 181 18.59 16.93 -39.98
N ASP A 182 17.44 16.45 -40.46
CA ASP A 182 17.38 15.47 -41.55
C ASP A 182 17.86 16.05 -42.89
N ASN A 183 17.55 17.33 -43.17
CA ASN A 183 18.04 18.00 -44.38
C ASN A 183 19.55 18.28 -44.35
N LEU A 184 20.14 18.50 -43.17
CA LEU A 184 21.60 18.65 -43.02
C LEU A 184 22.32 17.29 -43.14
N ALA A 185 21.71 16.20 -42.68
CA ALA A 185 22.26 14.86 -42.82
C ALA A 185 22.23 14.36 -44.29
N SER A 186 21.24 14.76 -45.08
CA SER A 186 21.13 14.39 -46.49
C SER A 186 22.05 15.20 -47.42
N ALA A 187 22.52 16.38 -47.02
CA ALA A 187 23.39 17.23 -47.83
C ALA A 187 24.89 16.91 -47.67
N SER A 188 25.26 16.01 -46.75
CA SER A 188 26.64 15.60 -46.46
C SER A 188 27.01 14.22 -47.04
N LYS A 189 26.39 13.81 -48.15
CA LYS A 189 26.77 12.63 -48.94
C LYS A 189 27.07 13.00 -50.38
#